data_AF-A0A2N1MUE6-F1
#
_entry.id   AF-A0A2N1MUE6-F1
#
_cell.length_a   1.000
_cell.length_b   1.000
_cell.length_c   1.000
_cell.angle_alpha   90.00
_cell.angle_beta   90.00
_cell.angle_gamma   90.00
#
_symmetry.space_group_name_H-M   'P 1'
#
loop_
_entity.id
_entity.type
_entity.pdbx_description
1 polymer ?
#
loop_
_entity_poly.entity_id
_entity_poly.type
_entity_poly.pdbx_seq_one_letter_code
_entity_poly.pdbx_strand_id
1 'polypeptide(L)'
;MVKTGNGDPNRSELCESATKQWNKIKRKDKPEIEDIIRDYLATPYNLCDIQTMRSIPSRSREESLPNLPTIRTMDPVPEISVNASSQQKAANEIQIAEKKLTEFEQIYNITTDSQFRLDTFKKIGSLRDEIRSNKGKIIKLKRNANYAQKCREKKRKILDENQEVIRYDKPGRPSLLFNHPNLHDHIHDSIEFGAADEK
;
A
#
# COMPACT_ATOMS: atom_id res chain seq x y z
N MET A 1 -22.96 41.42 20.28
CA MET A 1 -23.21 39.95 20.36
C MET A 1 -22.84 39.34 19.02
N VAL A 2 -21.62 38.81 18.89
CA VAL A 2 -21.14 38.14 17.67
C VAL A 2 -21.55 36.67 17.77
N LYS A 3 -22.36 36.19 16.82
CA LYS A 3 -22.71 34.77 16.72
C LYS A 3 -21.56 34.04 16.02
N THR A 4 -20.69 33.39 16.78
CA THR A 4 -19.79 32.34 16.29
C THR A 4 -20.63 31.09 16.04
N GLY A 5 -21.13 30.93 14.81
CA GLY A 5 -21.67 29.67 14.36
C GLY A 5 -20.52 28.75 13.95
N ASN A 6 -20.26 27.70 14.73
CA ASN A 6 -19.56 26.52 14.23
C ASN A 6 -20.40 25.96 13.07
N GLY A 7 -19.99 26.24 11.84
CA GLY A 7 -20.65 25.80 10.63
C GLY A 7 -19.86 24.71 9.95
N ASP A 8 -19.64 23.58 10.62
CA ASP A 8 -19.30 22.37 9.87
C ASP A 8 -20.53 22.04 9.01
N PRO A 9 -20.43 22.10 7.67
CA PRO A 9 -21.58 21.89 6.81
C PRO A 9 -22.14 20.48 7.06
N ASN A 10 -23.45 20.37 7.28
CA ASN A 10 -24.11 19.07 7.40
C ASN A 10 -23.75 18.23 6.18
N ARG A 11 -22.98 17.18 6.39
CA ARG A 11 -22.40 16.36 5.32
C ARG A 11 -23.48 15.76 4.42
N SER A 12 -24.67 15.47 4.98
CA SER A 12 -25.81 14.98 4.20
C SER A 12 -26.29 16.03 3.22
N GLU A 13 -26.51 17.27 3.68
CA GLU A 13 -26.98 18.38 2.85
C GLU A 13 -25.98 18.74 1.74
N LEU A 14 -24.67 18.69 2.06
CA LEU A 14 -23.61 18.91 1.08
C LEU A 14 -23.60 17.82 0.00
N CYS A 15 -23.73 16.55 0.39
CA CYS A 15 -23.80 15.43 -0.55
C CYS A 15 -25.06 15.48 -1.43
N GLU A 16 -26.20 15.87 -0.86
CA GLU A 16 -27.46 16.04 -1.60
C GLU A 16 -27.37 17.20 -2.60
N SER A 17 -26.83 18.34 -2.18
CA SER A 17 -26.60 19.50 -3.03
C SER A 17 -25.65 19.19 -4.18
N ALA A 18 -24.52 18.53 -3.89
CA ALA A 18 -23.56 18.09 -4.90
C ALA A 18 -24.20 17.13 -5.92
N THR A 19 -24.99 16.16 -5.43
CA THR A 19 -25.69 15.20 -6.29
C THR A 19 -26.71 15.92 -7.20
N LYS A 20 -27.44 16.89 -6.67
CA LYS A 20 -28.41 17.69 -7.42
C LYS A 20 -27.72 18.54 -8.51
N GLN A 21 -26.58 19.14 -8.21
CA GLN A 21 -25.80 19.91 -9.19
C GLN A 21 -25.21 19.00 -10.27
N TRP A 22 -24.64 17.86 -9.89
CA TRP A 22 -24.13 16.86 -10.84
C TRP A 22 -25.22 16.37 -11.80
N ASN A 23 -26.44 16.14 -11.30
CA ASN A 23 -27.57 15.73 -12.12
C ASN A 23 -28.00 16.78 -13.16
N LYS A 24 -27.72 18.07 -12.92
CA LYS A 24 -27.97 19.13 -13.90
C LYS A 24 -26.89 19.15 -14.98
N ILE A 25 -25.62 18.97 -14.59
CA ILE A 25 -24.48 19.00 -15.52
C ILE A 25 -24.47 17.77 -16.43
N LYS A 26 -24.76 16.58 -15.88
CA LYS A 26 -24.71 15.32 -16.66
C LYS A 26 -25.71 15.22 -17.82
N ARG A 27 -26.73 16.08 -17.84
CA ARG A 27 -27.78 16.11 -18.88
C ARG A 27 -27.46 17.11 -20.01
N LYS A 28 -26.36 17.86 -19.87
CA LYS A 28 -25.92 18.84 -20.86
C LYS A 28 -25.12 18.16 -21.96
N ASP A 29 -25.07 18.80 -23.11
CA ASP A 29 -24.24 18.37 -24.22
C ASP A 29 -22.76 18.73 -23.98
N LYS A 30 -21.87 18.03 -24.69
CA LYS A 30 -20.43 18.13 -24.50
C LYS A 30 -19.87 19.57 -24.59
N PRO A 31 -20.23 20.40 -25.59
CA PRO A 31 -19.67 21.75 -25.68
C PRO A 31 -20.13 22.64 -24.50
N GLU A 32 -21.37 22.48 -24.04
CA GLU A 32 -21.89 23.24 -22.90
C GLU A 32 -21.19 22.86 -21.58
N ILE A 33 -20.80 21.59 -21.40
CA ILE A 33 -20.00 21.16 -20.26
C ILE A 33 -18.59 21.77 -20.32
N GLU A 34 -17.97 21.82 -21.49
CA GLU A 34 -16.65 22.41 -21.69
C GLU A 34 -16.64 23.93 -21.42
N ASP A 35 -17.71 24.64 -21.81
CA ASP A 35 -17.91 26.05 -21.49
C ASP A 35 -18.04 26.29 -20.00
N ILE A 36 -18.86 25.49 -19.31
CA ILE A 36 -19.02 25.58 -17.85
C ILE A 36 -17.68 25.40 -17.12
N ILE A 37 -16.86 24.44 -17.54
CA ILE A 37 -15.53 24.22 -16.95
C ILE A 37 -14.63 25.43 -17.17
N ARG A 38 -14.63 26.00 -18.38
CA ARG A 38 -13.85 27.21 -18.69
C ARG A 38 -14.26 28.39 -17.81
N ASP A 39 -15.56 28.61 -17.64
CA ASP A 39 -16.09 29.69 -16.81
C ASP A 39 -15.69 29.52 -15.34
N TYR A 40 -15.77 28.29 -14.80
CA TYR A 40 -15.31 28.00 -13.43
C TYR A 40 -13.81 28.25 -13.25
N LEU A 41 -12.99 27.94 -14.24
CA LEU A 41 -11.54 28.18 -14.20
C LEU A 41 -11.18 29.65 -14.40
N ALA A 42 -12.01 30.41 -15.12
CA ALA A 42 -11.82 31.83 -15.36
C ALA A 42 -12.34 32.71 -14.21
N THR A 43 -13.15 32.16 -13.31
CA THR A 43 -13.69 32.90 -12.15
C THR A 43 -12.60 33.13 -11.10
N PRO A 44 -12.25 34.38 -10.77
CA PRO A 44 -11.26 34.67 -9.72
C PRO A 44 -11.82 34.28 -8.34
N TYR A 45 -11.20 33.31 -7.67
CA TYR A 45 -11.55 32.94 -6.31
C TYR A 45 -10.78 33.78 -5.29
N ASN A 46 -11.50 34.50 -4.43
CA ASN A 46 -10.92 35.06 -3.20
C ASN A 46 -10.76 33.94 -2.16
N LEU A 47 -9.55 33.39 -2.06
CA LEU A 47 -9.15 32.50 -0.95
C LEU A 47 -9.00 33.34 0.34
N CYS A 48 -10.09 33.89 0.86
CA CYS A 48 -10.10 34.43 2.23
C CYS A 48 -10.34 33.29 3.22
N ASP A 49 -9.47 33.21 4.22
CA ASP A 49 -9.47 32.29 5.38
C ASP A 49 -9.00 30.83 5.17
N ILE A 50 -7.96 30.65 4.36
CA ILE A 50 -6.94 29.66 4.75
C ILE A 50 -5.80 30.46 5.37
N GLN A 51 -5.62 30.38 6.69
CA GLN A 51 -4.40 30.83 7.37
C GLN A 51 -3.21 30.09 6.76
N THR A 52 -2.72 30.65 5.68
CA THR A 52 -1.51 30.24 5.00
C THR A 52 -0.40 30.79 5.86
N MET A 53 0.35 29.88 6.50
CA MET A 53 1.59 30.19 7.17
C MET A 53 2.42 31.11 6.25
N ARG A 54 2.60 32.34 6.75
CA ARG A 54 3.30 33.47 6.16
C ARG A 54 4.54 33.03 5.36
N SER A 55 4.48 33.12 4.04
CA SER A 55 5.68 33.09 3.20
C SER A 55 6.09 34.54 2.91
N ILE A 56 7.26 34.91 3.43
CA ILE A 56 7.93 36.20 3.20
C ILE A 56 8.25 36.31 1.69
N PRO A 57 8.06 37.47 1.03
CA PRO A 57 8.41 37.60 -0.38
C PRO A 57 9.92 37.72 -0.56
N SER A 58 10.55 36.72 -1.18
CA SER A 58 11.93 36.83 -1.63
C SER A 58 11.99 37.56 -2.97
N ARG A 59 12.36 38.84 -2.87
CA ARG A 59 13.22 39.63 -3.77
C ARG A 59 13.75 38.87 -5.00
N SER A 60 13.53 39.44 -6.19
CA SER A 60 14.21 39.05 -7.43
C SER A 60 15.72 39.03 -7.23
N ARG A 61 16.34 37.87 -7.49
CA ARG A 61 17.80 37.76 -7.58
C ARG A 61 18.17 36.81 -8.72
N GLU A 62 19.08 37.34 -9.53
CA GLU A 62 19.83 36.77 -10.65
C GLU A 62 19.91 35.24 -10.75
N GLU A 63 19.70 34.81 -12.00
CA GLU A 63 20.26 33.62 -12.64
C GLU A 63 21.50 33.08 -11.90
N SER A 64 21.29 32.03 -11.10
CA SER A 64 22.35 31.35 -10.37
C SER A 64 22.16 29.84 -10.56
N LEU A 65 23.26 29.20 -10.96
CA LEU A 65 23.43 27.80 -11.37
C LEU A 65 22.62 26.77 -10.56
N PRO A 66 22.21 25.63 -11.16
CA PRO A 66 21.48 24.59 -10.45
C PRO A 66 22.34 24.00 -9.34
N ASN A 67 21.78 24.03 -8.13
CA ASN A 67 22.37 23.52 -6.89
C ASN A 67 23.00 22.13 -7.05
N LEU A 68 24.23 21.97 -6.54
CA LEU A 68 24.91 20.68 -6.38
C LEU A 68 24.06 19.70 -5.53
N PRO A 69 24.22 18.38 -5.73
CA PRO A 69 23.51 17.38 -4.94
C PRO A 69 24.08 17.33 -3.52
N THR A 70 23.25 17.74 -2.56
CA THR A 70 23.42 17.46 -1.12
C THR A 70 23.53 15.96 -0.90
N ILE A 71 24.61 15.53 -0.23
CA ILE A 71 24.85 14.15 0.20
C ILE A 71 23.60 13.64 0.93
N ARG A 72 22.89 12.69 0.33
CA ARG A 72 21.72 12.07 0.95
C ARG A 72 22.20 11.06 1.99
N THR A 73 21.91 11.34 3.25
CA THR A 73 21.88 10.36 4.32
C THR A 73 21.00 9.18 3.88
N MET A 74 21.59 7.99 3.77
CA MET A 74 20.81 6.78 3.46
C MET A 74 19.85 6.51 4.62
N ASP A 75 18.55 6.51 4.32
CA ASP A 75 17.57 5.98 5.27
C ASP A 75 17.88 4.51 5.56
N PRO A 76 17.82 4.07 6.83
CA PRO A 76 18.08 2.69 7.17
C PRO A 76 17.09 1.76 6.44
N VAL A 77 17.64 0.71 5.83
CA VAL A 77 16.87 -0.31 5.10
C VAL A 77 15.85 -0.91 6.08
N PRO A 78 14.53 -0.88 5.76
CA PRO A 78 13.53 -1.48 6.62
C PRO A 78 13.83 -2.96 6.83
N GLU A 79 13.84 -3.43 8.07
CA GLU A 79 14.04 -4.85 8.39
C GLU A 79 12.93 -5.69 7.71
N ILE A 80 13.35 -6.71 6.95
CA ILE A 80 12.47 -7.61 6.20
C ILE A 80 12.60 -8.99 6.83
N SER A 81 11.47 -9.64 7.14
CA SER A 81 11.51 -10.99 7.70
C SER A 81 12.10 -11.98 6.70
N VAL A 82 12.89 -12.94 7.20
CA VAL A 82 13.63 -13.94 6.41
C VAL A 82 12.74 -14.71 5.42
N ASN A 83 11.44 -14.84 5.72
CA ASN A 83 10.49 -15.62 4.92
C ASN A 83 9.75 -14.77 3.86
N ALA A 84 10.09 -13.49 3.71
CA ALA A 84 9.42 -12.56 2.81
C ALA A 84 10.21 -12.39 1.48
N SER A 85 10.42 -13.48 0.75
CA SER A 85 11.22 -13.53 -0.48
C SER A 85 10.89 -12.43 -1.49
N SER A 86 9.60 -12.13 -1.68
CA SER A 86 9.14 -11.07 -2.59
C SER A 86 9.47 -9.66 -2.09
N GLN A 87 9.46 -9.43 -0.77
CA GLN A 87 9.88 -8.16 -0.18
C GLN A 87 11.41 -8.00 -0.29
N GLN A 88 12.15 -9.08 -0.03
CA GLN A 88 13.60 -9.10 -0.13
C GLN A 88 14.09 -8.88 -1.56
N LYS A 89 13.43 -9.49 -2.55
CA LYS A 89 13.69 -9.20 -3.97
C LYS A 89 13.54 -7.72 -4.29
N ALA A 90 12.44 -7.09 -3.87
CA ALA A 90 12.23 -5.66 -4.09
C ALA A 90 13.26 -4.78 -3.35
N ALA A 91 13.72 -5.19 -2.17
CA ALA A 91 14.75 -4.49 -1.43
C ALA A 91 16.14 -4.61 -2.09
N ASN A 92 16.48 -5.79 -2.61
CA ASN A 92 17.70 -5.99 -3.38
C ASN A 92 17.69 -5.16 -4.67
N GLU A 93 16.53 -5.09 -5.36
CA GLU A 93 16.33 -4.22 -6.53
C GLU A 93 16.56 -2.74 -6.16
N ILE A 94 16.06 -2.27 -5.01
CA ILE A 94 16.34 -0.91 -4.51
C ILE A 94 17.84 -0.71 -4.28
N GLN A 95 18.51 -1.62 -3.58
CA GLN A 95 19.93 -1.49 -3.27
C GLN A 95 20.78 -1.44 -4.54
N ILE A 96 20.45 -2.25 -5.55
CA ILE A 96 21.13 -2.24 -6.85
C ILE A 96 20.87 -0.92 -7.59
N ALA A 97 19.62 -0.44 -7.59
CA ALA A 97 19.26 0.82 -8.23
C ALA A 97 19.92 2.03 -7.55
N GLU A 98 20.03 2.03 -6.22
CA GLU A 98 20.72 3.06 -5.45
C GLU A 98 22.23 3.11 -5.76
N LYS A 99 22.89 1.96 -5.86
CA LYS A 99 24.29 1.91 -6.31
C LYS A 99 24.47 2.50 -7.70
N LYS A 100 23.65 2.05 -8.67
CA LYS A 100 23.66 2.61 -10.03
C LYS A 100 23.37 4.11 -10.05
N LEU A 101 22.45 4.59 -9.21
CA LEU A 101 22.13 6.01 -9.09
C LEU A 101 23.37 6.81 -8.71
N THR A 102 24.13 6.36 -7.70
CA THR A 102 25.35 7.06 -7.27
C THR A 102 26.41 7.11 -8.37
N GLU A 103 26.58 6.03 -9.14
CA GLU A 103 27.49 5.99 -10.29
C GLU A 103 27.06 6.99 -11.38
N PHE A 104 25.77 7.03 -11.73
CA PHE A 104 25.27 7.99 -12.73
C PHE A 104 25.33 9.44 -12.25
N GLU A 105 25.12 9.69 -10.95
CA GLU A 105 25.29 11.04 -10.37
C GLU A 105 26.76 11.49 -10.44
N GLN A 106 27.72 10.59 -10.21
CA GLN A 106 29.14 10.88 -10.40
C GLN A 106 29.46 11.18 -11.87
N ILE A 107 29.01 10.32 -12.79
CA ILE A 107 29.19 10.51 -14.24
C ILE A 107 28.62 11.86 -14.69
N TYR A 108 27.43 12.22 -14.22
CA TYR A 108 26.78 13.48 -14.55
C TYR A 108 27.63 14.71 -14.14
N ASN A 109 28.31 14.63 -12.99
CA ASN A 109 29.11 15.73 -12.46
C ASN A 109 30.45 15.90 -13.20
N ILE A 110 31.06 14.81 -13.69
CA ILE A 110 32.36 14.87 -14.39
C ILE A 110 32.22 15.06 -15.90
N THR A 111 31.07 14.74 -16.47
CA THR A 111 30.84 14.83 -17.91
C THR A 111 30.73 16.29 -18.35
N THR A 112 31.47 16.67 -19.39
CA THR A 112 31.33 17.99 -20.04
C THR A 112 30.43 17.95 -21.29
N ASP A 113 30.36 16.80 -21.98
CA ASP A 113 29.51 16.59 -23.14
C ASP A 113 28.01 16.77 -22.82
N SER A 114 27.34 17.66 -23.55
CA SER A 114 25.96 18.07 -23.25
C SER A 114 24.94 16.96 -23.52
N GLN A 115 25.13 16.20 -24.61
CA GLN A 115 24.23 15.13 -25.00
C GLN A 115 24.31 13.97 -23.99
N PHE A 116 25.52 13.57 -23.63
CA PHE A 116 25.76 12.53 -22.63
C PHE A 116 25.26 12.94 -21.23
N ARG A 117 25.40 14.22 -20.85
CA ARG A 117 24.81 14.73 -19.60
C ARG A 117 23.29 14.63 -19.61
N LEU A 118 22.63 14.99 -20.71
CA LEU A 118 21.16 14.90 -20.81
C LEU A 118 20.67 13.46 -20.70
N ASP A 119 21.34 12.53 -21.39
CA ASP A 119 20.96 11.11 -21.34
C ASP A 119 21.23 10.49 -19.97
N THR A 120 22.33 10.86 -19.33
CA THR A 120 22.62 10.50 -17.93
C THR A 120 21.53 11.04 -16.98
N PHE A 121 21.10 12.29 -17.15
CA PHE A 121 20.05 12.88 -16.34
C PHE A 121 18.71 12.14 -16.48
N LYS A 122 18.32 11.77 -17.71
CA LYS A 122 17.13 10.93 -17.95
C LYS A 122 17.26 9.58 -17.23
N LYS A 123 18.45 8.97 -17.25
CA LYS A 123 18.69 7.69 -16.58
C LYS A 123 18.56 7.81 -15.06
N ILE A 124 19.12 8.86 -14.47
CA ILE A 124 18.93 9.19 -13.03
C ILE A 124 17.44 9.31 -12.70
N GLY A 125 16.67 10.02 -13.52
CA GLY A 125 15.21 10.13 -13.36
C GLY A 125 14.53 8.76 -13.33
N SER A 126 14.81 7.92 -14.33
CA SER A 126 14.23 6.56 -14.42
C SER A 126 14.56 5.68 -13.21
N LEU A 127 15.79 5.75 -12.69
CA LEU A 127 16.22 5.00 -11.50
C LEU A 127 15.50 5.49 -10.24
N ARG A 128 15.30 6.81 -10.09
CA ARG A 128 14.54 7.37 -8.97
C ARG A 128 13.09 6.90 -8.97
N ASP A 129 12.48 6.78 -10.15
CA ASP A 129 11.12 6.28 -10.29
C ASP A 129 11.03 4.78 -10.00
N GLU A 130 12.02 3.99 -10.43
CA GLU A 130 12.15 2.57 -10.10
C GLU A 130 12.26 2.35 -8.58
N ILE A 131 13.15 3.10 -7.91
CA ILE A 131 13.31 3.05 -6.44
C ILE A 131 11.98 3.39 -5.75
N ARG A 132 11.28 4.45 -6.20
CA ARG A 132 9.97 4.84 -5.65
C ARG A 132 8.93 3.75 -5.82
N SER A 133 8.87 3.15 -7.01
CA SER A 133 7.95 2.05 -7.32
C SER A 133 8.20 0.84 -6.41
N ASN A 134 9.46 0.43 -6.26
CA ASN A 134 9.83 -0.70 -5.42
C ASN A 134 9.57 -0.44 -3.93
N LYS A 135 9.81 0.78 -3.43
CA LYS A 135 9.40 1.18 -2.06
C LYS A 135 7.89 1.02 -1.88
N GLY A 136 7.08 1.46 -2.85
CA GLY A 136 5.64 1.27 -2.85
C GLY A 136 5.21 -0.21 -2.86
N LYS A 137 5.90 -1.04 -3.64
CA LYS A 137 5.68 -2.50 -3.70
C LYS A 137 5.92 -3.17 -2.35
N ILE A 138 7.01 -2.82 -1.65
CA ILE A 138 7.29 -3.33 -0.30
C ILE A 138 6.16 -2.98 0.67
N ILE A 139 5.66 -1.73 0.66
CA ILE A 139 4.54 -1.31 1.53
C ILE A 139 3.29 -2.16 1.25
N LYS A 140 2.94 -2.37 -0.01
CA LYS A 140 1.79 -3.22 -0.40
C LYS A 140 1.96 -4.65 0.07
N LEU A 141 3.14 -5.24 -0.12
CA LEU A 141 3.46 -6.60 0.32
C LEU A 141 3.38 -6.75 1.84
N LYS A 142 3.89 -5.77 2.61
CA LYS A 142 3.79 -5.76 4.07
C LYS A 142 2.32 -5.70 4.54
N ARG A 143 1.49 -4.88 3.90
CA ARG A 143 0.05 -4.80 4.19
C ARG A 143 -0.67 -6.12 3.93
N ASN A 144 -0.41 -6.75 2.78
CA ASN A 144 -1.00 -8.06 2.45
C ASN A 144 -0.58 -9.13 3.46
N ALA A 145 0.71 -9.20 3.79
CA ALA A 145 1.23 -10.14 4.79
C ALA A 145 0.53 -9.97 6.16
N ASN A 146 0.34 -8.73 6.61
CA ASN A 146 -0.37 -8.41 7.85
C ASN A 146 -1.85 -8.85 7.80
N TYR A 147 -2.53 -8.58 6.68
CA TYR A 147 -3.91 -9.02 6.49
C TYR A 147 -4.02 -10.55 6.55
N ALA A 148 -3.17 -11.27 5.82
CA ALA A 148 -3.15 -12.72 5.82
C ALA A 148 -2.87 -13.29 7.22
N GLN A 149 -1.97 -12.67 7.98
CA GLN A 149 -1.69 -13.02 9.37
C GLN A 149 -2.93 -12.84 10.26
N LYS A 150 -3.59 -11.68 10.20
CA LYS A 150 -4.82 -11.42 10.97
C LYS A 150 -5.94 -12.40 10.63
N CYS A 151 -6.11 -12.76 9.35
CA CYS A 151 -7.08 -13.79 8.95
C CYS A 151 -6.75 -15.15 9.57
N ARG A 152 -5.48 -15.56 9.57
CA ARG A 152 -5.04 -16.82 10.21
C ARG A 152 -5.27 -16.80 11.72
N GLU A 153 -4.99 -15.67 12.38
CA GLU A 153 -5.24 -15.50 13.82
C GLU A 153 -6.73 -15.57 14.16
N LYS A 154 -7.60 -14.91 13.37
CA LYS A 154 -9.06 -15.00 13.55
C LYS A 154 -9.56 -16.43 13.38
N LYS A 155 -9.14 -17.12 12.32
CA LYS A 155 -9.51 -18.52 12.09
C LYS A 155 -9.03 -19.41 13.24
N ARG A 156 -7.81 -19.19 13.73
CA ARG A 156 -7.25 -19.92 14.87
C ARG A 156 -8.08 -19.73 16.15
N LYS A 157 -8.49 -18.50 16.45
CA LYS A 157 -9.34 -18.21 17.62
C LYS A 157 -10.68 -18.94 17.55
N ILE A 158 -11.37 -18.89 16.41
CA ILE A 158 -12.67 -19.59 16.22
C ILE A 158 -12.52 -21.10 16.44
N LEU A 159 -11.47 -21.71 15.85
CA LEU A 159 -11.22 -23.15 15.99
C LEU A 159 -10.92 -23.56 17.44
N ASP A 160 -10.24 -22.69 18.20
CA ASP A 160 -9.97 -22.93 19.63
C ASP A 160 -11.24 -22.73 20.48
N GLU A 161 -11.99 -21.65 20.24
CA GLU A 161 -13.22 -21.30 20.97
C GLU A 161 -14.31 -22.35 20.80
N ASN A 162 -14.49 -22.86 19.58
CA ASN A 162 -15.48 -23.89 19.28
C ASN A 162 -15.00 -25.32 19.63
N GLN A 163 -13.78 -25.49 20.16
CA GLN A 163 -13.11 -26.78 20.36
C GLN A 163 -13.15 -27.69 19.10
N GLU A 164 -13.20 -27.10 17.91
CA GLU A 164 -13.32 -27.84 16.65
C GLU A 164 -12.02 -28.58 16.28
N VAL A 165 -10.88 -28.17 16.86
CA VAL A 165 -9.57 -28.72 16.51
C VAL A 165 -8.75 -29.06 17.76
N ILE A 166 -8.36 -30.33 17.87
CA ILE A 166 -7.40 -30.81 18.85
C ILE A 166 -5.99 -30.49 18.33
N ARG A 167 -5.24 -29.67 19.08
CA ARG A 167 -3.82 -29.40 18.78
C ARG A 167 -2.95 -30.50 19.40
N TYR A 168 -2.05 -31.05 18.61
CA TYR A 168 -1.08 -32.05 19.08
C TYR A 168 0.28 -31.39 19.30
N ASP A 169 0.89 -31.63 20.46
CA ASP A 169 2.22 -31.11 20.79
C ASP A 169 3.36 -31.86 20.08
N LYS A 170 3.09 -33.06 19.56
CA LYS A 170 4.07 -33.92 18.88
C LYS A 170 3.50 -34.48 17.57
N PRO A 171 4.29 -34.58 16.49
CA PRO A 171 3.90 -35.32 15.30
C PRO A 171 3.73 -36.82 15.65
N GLY A 172 2.52 -37.35 15.48
CA GLY A 172 2.17 -38.74 15.83
C GLY A 172 0.65 -38.98 15.87
N ARG A 173 0.23 -40.25 15.82
CA ARG A 173 -1.20 -40.66 15.76
C ARG A 173 -2.03 -40.03 16.89
N PRO A 174 -3.29 -39.63 16.63
CA PRO A 174 -4.19 -39.12 17.66
C PRO A 174 -4.39 -40.09 18.82
N SER A 175 -4.54 -39.52 20.01
CA SER A 175 -4.88 -40.18 21.27
C SER A 175 -6.27 -40.82 21.31
N LEU A 176 -7.04 -40.86 20.21
CA LEU A 176 -8.39 -41.43 20.24
C LEU A 176 -8.38 -42.91 20.67
N LEU A 177 -7.39 -43.68 20.20
CA LEU A 177 -7.16 -45.07 20.63
C LEU A 177 -6.58 -45.19 22.06
N PHE A 178 -5.95 -44.14 22.58
CA PHE A 178 -5.44 -44.10 23.96
C PHE A 178 -6.55 -43.69 24.96
N ASN A 179 -7.48 -42.84 24.54
CA ASN A 179 -8.64 -42.42 25.32
C ASN A 179 -9.72 -43.52 25.35
N HIS A 180 -9.77 -44.35 24.31
CA HIS A 180 -10.68 -45.49 24.20
C HIS A 180 -9.89 -46.75 23.85
N PRO A 181 -9.22 -47.38 24.85
CA PRO A 181 -8.42 -48.58 24.61
C PRO A 181 -9.24 -49.74 24.03
N ASN A 182 -10.54 -49.75 24.32
CA ASN A 182 -11.53 -50.70 23.84
C ASN A 182 -12.22 -50.29 22.52
N LEU A 183 -11.82 -49.19 21.88
CA LEU A 183 -12.43 -48.75 20.62
C LEU A 183 -12.23 -49.78 19.51
N HIS A 184 -11.06 -50.43 19.50
CA HIS A 184 -10.77 -51.48 18.54
C HIS A 184 -11.71 -52.67 18.71
N ASP A 185 -11.86 -53.16 19.95
CA ASP A 185 -12.75 -54.27 20.27
C ASP A 185 -14.21 -53.91 19.96
N HIS A 186 -14.64 -52.68 20.30
CA HIS A 186 -15.97 -52.19 19.97
C HIS A 186 -16.23 -52.12 18.45
N ILE A 187 -15.23 -51.74 17.64
CA ILE A 187 -15.34 -51.75 16.18
C ILE A 187 -15.46 -53.18 15.67
N HIS A 188 -14.66 -54.12 16.20
CA HIS A 188 -14.75 -55.54 15.83
C HIS A 188 -16.09 -56.15 16.20
N ASP A 189 -16.60 -55.86 17.40
CA ASP A 189 -17.90 -56.33 17.87
C ASP A 189 -19.07 -55.72 17.09
N SER A 190 -18.89 -54.50 16.57
CA SER A 190 -19.90 -53.80 15.76
C SER A 190 -19.88 -54.20 14.28
N ILE A 191 -18.87 -54.94 13.83
CA ILE A 191 -18.82 -55.50 12.48
C ILE A 191 -19.43 -56.89 12.53
N GLU A 192 -20.70 -56.99 12.14
CA GLU A 192 -21.35 -58.26 11.90
C GLU A 192 -20.75 -58.88 10.62
N PHE A 193 -19.78 -59.78 10.78
CA PHE A 193 -19.30 -60.60 9.67
C PHE A 193 -20.39 -61.61 9.32
N GLY A 194 -21.32 -61.22 8.43
CA GLY A 194 -22.25 -62.15 7.81
C GLY A 194 -21.47 -63.29 7.16
N ALA A 195 -21.85 -64.53 7.44
CA ALA A 195 -21.21 -65.74 6.91
C ALA A 195 -21.26 -65.75 5.38
N ALA A 196 -20.23 -65.21 4.75
CA ALA A 196 -20.05 -65.17 3.32
C ALA A 196 -19.04 -66.23 2.88
N ASP A 197 -19.20 -67.48 3.35
CA ASP A 197 -18.78 -68.70 2.64
C ASP A 197 -19.28 -69.94 3.42
N GLU A 198 -20.52 -70.37 3.18
CA GLU A 198 -20.90 -71.76 3.41
C GLU A 198 -20.76 -72.47 2.05
N LYS A 199 -19.74 -73.33 1.95
CA LYS A 199 -19.52 -74.22 0.81
C LYS A 199 -20.48 -75.40 0.80
#